data_AF-A0A2U2PK20-F1
#
_entry.id   AF-A0A2U2PK20-F1
#
_cell.length_a   1.000
_cell.length_b   1.000
_cell.length_c   1.000
_cell.angle_alpha   90.00
_cell.angle_beta   90.00
_cell.angle_gamma   90.00
#
_symmetry.space_group_name_H-M   'P 1'
#
loop_
_entity.id
_entity.type
_entity.pdbx_description
1 polymer ?
#
loop_
_entity_poly.entity_id
_entity_poly.type
_entity_poly.pdbx_seq_one_letter_code
_entity_poly.pdbx_strand_id
1 'polypeptide(L)'
;MKKIIYPLSLSLALLLGGPVTSAYANDKTDNEAKKELSLTEEQKAKRVEEIKLRVEEIKAMDKSHLSREDRKALKKELKEMKAEARVMTGGGVYLSVGAIIIIILVLILIL
;
A
#
# COMPACT_ATOMS: atom_id res chain seq x y z
N MET A 1 12.13 68.74 6.91
CA MET A 1 11.90 69.18 5.51
C MET A 1 12.06 67.97 4.59
N LYS A 2 11.40 67.97 3.41
CA LYS A 2 11.43 66.86 2.43
C LYS A 2 12.87 66.60 1.93
N LYS A 3 13.22 65.34 1.61
CA LYS A 3 13.67 64.87 0.27
C LYS A 3 13.43 63.36 0.12
N ILE A 4 12.83 62.96 -1.00
CA ILE A 4 12.66 61.57 -1.45
C ILE A 4 13.57 61.41 -2.67
N ILE A 5 14.64 60.60 -2.54
CA ILE A 5 15.73 60.37 -3.51
C ILE A 5 16.36 59.01 -3.13
N TYR A 6 16.43 57.95 -3.96
CA TYR A 6 15.65 57.54 -5.15
C TYR A 6 15.48 56.01 -5.07
N PRO A 7 14.41 55.39 -5.62
CA PRO A 7 14.25 53.94 -5.67
C PRO A 7 15.11 53.29 -6.78
N LEU A 8 16.44 53.34 -6.63
CA LEU A 8 17.41 52.89 -7.64
C LEU A 8 17.94 51.46 -7.42
N SER A 9 17.36 50.70 -6.49
CA SER A 9 17.68 49.28 -6.23
C SER A 9 16.61 48.29 -6.71
N LEU A 10 15.44 48.77 -7.16
CA LEU A 10 14.32 47.91 -7.59
C LEU A 10 14.30 47.66 -9.12
N SER A 11 15.18 48.31 -9.88
CA SER A 11 15.33 48.16 -11.33
C SER A 11 16.13 46.93 -11.77
N LEU A 12 16.55 46.05 -10.86
CA LEU A 12 17.13 44.74 -11.19
C LEU A 12 16.07 43.69 -11.61
N ALA A 13 14.79 44.07 -11.56
CA ALA A 13 13.65 43.21 -11.84
C ALA A 13 13.00 43.46 -13.22
N LEU A 14 13.77 43.48 -14.31
CA LEU A 14 13.26 43.14 -15.66
C LEU A 14 14.41 42.92 -16.66
N LEU A 15 14.25 41.94 -17.57
CA LEU A 15 15.05 41.72 -18.79
C LEU A 15 16.50 41.21 -18.50
N LEU A 16 17.04 40.11 -19.04
CA LEU A 16 16.79 39.34 -20.26
C LEU A 16 17.22 37.87 -20.06
N GLY A 17 16.50 36.88 -20.61
CA GLY A 17 16.96 35.48 -20.69
C GLY A 17 15.84 34.44 -20.64
N GLY A 18 15.31 34.03 -21.81
CA GLY A 18 14.32 32.95 -21.94
C GLY A 18 14.95 31.54 -22.02
N PRO A 19 14.26 30.50 -22.54
CA PRO A 19 12.91 30.49 -23.12
C PRO A 19 11.87 29.70 -22.29
N VAL A 20 10.59 29.99 -22.48
CA VAL A 20 9.49 29.09 -22.08
C VAL A 20 9.38 27.95 -23.08
N THR A 21 9.89 26.77 -22.73
CA THR A 21 9.63 25.53 -23.46
C THR A 21 8.28 24.95 -23.05
N SER A 22 7.45 24.64 -24.04
CA SER A 22 6.17 23.95 -23.86
C SER A 22 6.39 22.48 -23.55
N ALA A 23 6.04 22.06 -22.33
CA ALA A 23 5.87 20.65 -22.00
C ALA A 23 4.38 20.30 -22.04
N TYR A 24 3.96 19.60 -23.10
CA TYR A 24 2.63 19.00 -23.14
C TYR A 24 2.52 17.95 -22.03
N ALA A 25 1.49 18.06 -21.19
CA ALA A 25 1.03 16.93 -20.39
C ALA A 25 0.47 15.88 -21.37
N ASN A 26 1.30 14.89 -21.72
CA ASN A 26 0.84 13.67 -22.37
C ASN A 26 1.16 12.50 -21.44
N ASP A 27 0.11 11.99 -20.83
CA ASP A 27 0.11 10.97 -19.80
C ASP A 27 0.61 9.63 -20.34
N LYS A 28 1.89 9.33 -20.12
CA LYS A 28 2.55 8.07 -20.46
C LYS A 28 3.59 7.66 -19.42
N THR A 29 3.17 7.64 -18.16
CA THR A 29 3.94 7.04 -17.05
C THR A 29 3.24 5.84 -16.42
N ASP A 30 2.29 5.23 -17.14
CA ASP A 30 1.72 3.89 -16.83
C ASP A 30 2.74 2.76 -17.07
N ASN A 31 3.89 2.83 -16.40
CA ASN A 31 4.85 1.74 -16.26
C ASN A 31 5.45 1.61 -14.85
N GLU A 32 4.86 2.27 -13.84
CA GLU A 32 5.16 1.98 -12.42
C GLU A 32 4.12 1.05 -11.75
N ALA A 33 3.01 0.76 -12.45
CA ALA A 33 1.89 -0.05 -11.94
C ALA A 33 2.08 -1.58 -12.03
N LYS A 34 3.33 -2.09 -12.02
CA LYS A 34 3.63 -3.54 -11.91
C LYS A 34 4.77 -3.88 -10.94
N LYS A 35 4.86 -3.16 -9.82
CA LYS A 35 5.42 -3.76 -8.60
C LYS A 35 4.37 -4.54 -7.84
N GLU A 36 3.76 -5.53 -8.51
CA GLU A 36 3.17 -6.66 -7.80
C GLU A 36 4.32 -7.35 -7.08
N LEU A 37 4.47 -7.05 -5.79
CA LEU A 37 5.26 -7.85 -4.86
C LEU A 37 4.55 -9.19 -4.66
N SER A 38 4.54 -10.01 -5.71
CA SER A 38 4.47 -11.45 -5.56
C SER A 38 5.62 -11.81 -4.62
N LEU A 39 5.30 -12.13 -3.37
CA LEU A 39 6.29 -12.62 -2.44
C LEU A 39 6.99 -13.80 -3.13
N THR A 40 8.32 -13.73 -3.27
CA THR A 40 9.10 -14.86 -3.78
C THR A 40 8.75 -16.09 -2.93
N GLU A 41 8.79 -17.31 -3.48
CA GLU A 41 8.39 -18.50 -2.71
C GLU A 41 9.14 -18.63 -1.37
N GLU A 42 10.40 -18.20 -1.31
CA GLU A 42 11.19 -18.06 -0.08
C GLU A 42 10.59 -17.07 0.94
N GLN A 43 10.06 -15.94 0.49
CA GLN A 43 9.41 -14.93 1.34
C GLN A 43 8.07 -15.43 1.86
N LYS A 44 7.29 -16.15 1.04
CA LYS A 44 6.07 -16.85 1.50
C LYS A 44 6.40 -17.90 2.56
N ALA A 45 7.44 -18.71 2.35
CA ALA A 45 7.87 -19.73 3.29
C ALA A 45 8.27 -19.13 4.65
N LYS A 46 9.11 -18.09 4.65
CA LYS A 46 9.46 -17.33 5.87
C LYS A 46 8.24 -16.75 6.57
N ARG A 47 7.30 -16.16 5.82
CA ARG A 47 6.09 -15.58 6.40
C ARG A 47 5.14 -16.61 7.01
N VAL A 48 5.05 -17.81 6.42
CA VAL A 48 4.33 -18.96 7.00
C VAL A 48 5.02 -19.47 8.27
N GLU A 49 6.35 -19.40 8.36
CA GLU A 49 7.11 -19.74 9.57
C GLU A 49 6.87 -18.74 10.71
N GLU A 50 6.93 -17.43 10.43
CA GLU A 50 6.56 -16.37 11.39
C GLU A 50 5.15 -16.58 11.96
N ILE A 51 4.18 -16.90 11.10
CA ILE A 51 2.80 -17.19 11.50
C ILE A 51 2.73 -18.40 12.43
N LYS A 52 3.48 -19.49 12.15
CA LYS A 52 3.53 -20.66 13.04
C LYS A 52 4.06 -20.30 14.41
N LEU A 53 5.20 -19.62 14.49
CA LEU A 53 5.83 -19.20 15.74
C LEU A 53 4.87 -18.35 16.58
N ARG A 54 4.21 -17.37 15.97
CA ARG A 54 3.25 -16.50 16.66
C ARG A 54 1.99 -17.24 17.12
N VAL A 55 1.49 -18.20 16.33
CA VAL A 55 0.38 -19.08 16.74
C VAL A 55 0.77 -19.96 17.94
N GLU A 56 2.00 -20.48 17.97
CA GLU A 56 2.52 -21.27 19.09
C GLU A 56 2.70 -20.43 20.36
N GLU A 57 3.22 -19.21 20.24
CA GLU A 57 3.31 -18.24 21.33
C GLU A 57 1.91 -17.93 21.92
N ILE A 58 0.94 -17.55 21.09
CA ILE A 58 -0.44 -17.27 21.53
C ILE A 58 -1.09 -18.53 22.14
N LYS A 59 -0.75 -19.73 21.66
CA LYS A 59 -1.22 -21.00 22.22
C LYS A 59 -0.65 -21.23 23.63
N ALA A 60 0.65 -21.06 23.81
CA ALA A 60 1.39 -21.29 25.05
C ALA A 60 1.12 -20.23 26.15
N MET A 61 0.81 -18.99 25.78
CA MET A 61 0.49 -17.90 26.71
C MET A 61 -0.66 -18.27 27.67
N ASP A 62 -0.53 -17.96 28.97
CA ASP A 62 -1.68 -18.07 29.88
C ASP A 62 -2.74 -17.00 29.57
N LYS A 63 -4.00 -17.44 29.48
CA LYS A 63 -5.17 -16.65 29.10
C LYS A 63 -6.18 -16.50 30.24
N SER A 64 -5.86 -17.02 31.43
CA SER A 64 -6.67 -16.96 32.65
C SER A 64 -7.00 -15.51 33.06
N HIS A 65 -5.97 -14.66 33.12
CA HIS A 65 -6.03 -13.27 33.62
C HIS A 65 -6.45 -12.23 32.57
N LEU A 66 -6.63 -12.59 31.30
CA LEU A 66 -6.97 -11.65 30.24
C LEU A 66 -8.40 -11.09 30.37
N SER A 67 -8.66 -9.89 29.82
CA SER A 67 -10.02 -9.36 29.70
C SER A 67 -10.83 -10.09 28.61
N ARG A 68 -12.12 -9.76 28.45
CA ARG A 68 -12.92 -10.31 27.33
C ARG A 68 -12.45 -9.72 25.99
N GLU A 69 -11.97 -8.49 26.04
CA GLU A 69 -11.51 -7.64 24.96
C GLU A 69 -10.18 -8.18 24.41
N ASP A 70 -9.21 -8.47 25.29
CA ASP A 70 -7.91 -9.05 24.90
C ASP A 70 -8.08 -10.44 24.27
N ARG A 71 -8.94 -11.29 24.87
CA ARG A 71 -9.29 -12.60 24.29
C ARG A 71 -9.99 -12.48 22.95
N LYS A 72 -10.71 -11.38 22.68
CA LYS A 72 -11.31 -11.09 21.37
C LYS A 72 -10.27 -10.59 20.37
N ALA A 73 -9.30 -9.79 20.81
CA ALA A 73 -8.16 -9.35 20.00
C ALA A 73 -7.31 -10.54 19.54
N LEU A 74 -6.89 -11.43 20.46
CA LEU A 74 -6.14 -12.64 20.13
C LEU A 74 -6.90 -13.58 19.17
N LYS A 75 -8.22 -13.71 19.35
CA LYS A 75 -9.08 -14.47 18.42
C LYS A 75 -9.20 -13.81 17.04
N LYS A 76 -9.04 -12.49 16.94
CA LYS A 76 -9.00 -11.76 15.66
C LYS A 76 -7.65 -11.97 14.99
N GLU A 77 -6.55 -11.77 15.72
CA GLU A 77 -5.18 -12.01 15.27
C GLU A 77 -4.99 -13.44 14.72
N LEU A 78 -5.44 -14.47 15.46
CA LEU A 78 -5.41 -15.87 15.00
C LEU A 78 -6.25 -16.12 13.73
N LYS A 79 -7.33 -15.37 13.51
CA LYS A 79 -8.15 -15.47 12.28
C LYS A 79 -7.46 -14.81 11.10
N GLU A 80 -6.83 -13.66 11.30
CA GLU A 80 -6.09 -12.91 10.29
C GLU A 80 -4.87 -13.72 9.83
N MET A 81 -4.05 -14.22 10.77
CA MET A 81 -2.94 -15.14 10.48
C MET A 81 -3.39 -16.42 9.74
N LYS A 82 -4.56 -16.98 10.09
CA LYS A 82 -5.12 -18.15 9.39
C LYS A 82 -5.52 -17.81 7.94
N ALA A 83 -6.06 -16.61 7.68
CA ALA A 83 -6.42 -16.17 6.35
C ALA A 83 -5.17 -15.93 5.49
N GLU A 84 -4.15 -15.28 6.06
CA GLU A 84 -2.85 -15.03 5.45
C GLU A 84 -2.15 -16.34 5.06
N ALA A 85 -1.99 -17.27 6.03
CA ALA A 85 -1.37 -18.57 5.78
C ALA A 85 -2.12 -19.42 4.74
N ARG A 86 -3.47 -19.44 4.79
CA ARG A 86 -4.30 -20.22 3.84
C ARG A 86 -4.02 -19.85 2.38
N VAL A 87 -3.69 -18.59 2.12
CA VAL A 87 -3.38 -18.12 0.77
C VAL A 87 -1.95 -18.47 0.41
N MET A 88 -1.00 -18.24 1.33
CA MET A 88 0.41 -18.55 1.09
C MET A 88 0.64 -20.05 0.80
N THR A 89 -0.18 -20.94 1.37
CA THR A 89 -0.13 -22.38 1.13
C THR A 89 -1.08 -22.86 0.01
N GLY A 90 -1.58 -21.98 -0.87
CA GLY A 90 -2.34 -22.37 -2.07
C GLY A 90 -3.81 -22.77 -1.87
N GLY A 91 -4.40 -22.51 -0.70
CA GLY A 91 -5.79 -22.86 -0.38
C GLY A 91 -6.81 -21.72 -0.50
N GLY A 92 -6.40 -20.55 -0.99
CA GLY A 92 -7.26 -19.37 -1.18
C GLY A 92 -6.74 -18.49 -2.32
N VAL A 93 -7.65 -18.04 -3.18
CA VAL A 93 -7.31 -17.12 -4.28
C VAL A 93 -7.32 -15.70 -3.73
N TYR A 94 -6.16 -15.03 -3.71
CA TYR A 94 -6.15 -13.56 -3.67
C TYR A 94 -6.58 -13.07 -5.05
N LEU A 95 -7.88 -12.82 -5.20
CA LEU A 95 -8.36 -12.05 -6.34
C LEU A 95 -7.98 -10.59 -6.10
N SER A 96 -7.10 -10.04 -6.94
CA SER A 96 -6.92 -8.60 -7.02
C SER A 96 -8.26 -7.92 -7.35
N VAL A 97 -8.42 -6.64 -7.02
CA VAL A 97 -9.67 -5.91 -7.32
C VAL A 97 -10.02 -6.02 -8.83
N GLY A 98 -9.02 -5.98 -9.71
CA GLY A 98 -9.19 -6.24 -11.14
C GLY A 98 -9.68 -7.67 -11.47
N ALA A 99 -9.15 -8.70 -10.80
CA ALA A 99 -9.62 -10.08 -10.98
C ALA A 99 -11.05 -10.30 -10.46
N ILE A 100 -11.44 -9.63 -9.36
CA ILE A 100 -12.83 -9.61 -8.86
C ILE A 100 -13.75 -8.97 -9.92
N ILE A 101 -13.36 -7.81 -10.46
CA ILE A 101 -14.13 -7.11 -11.52
C ILE A 101 -14.31 -8.01 -12.75
N ILE A 102 -13.25 -8.67 -13.22
CA ILE A 102 -13.33 -9.57 -14.38
C ILE A 102 -14.30 -10.73 -14.12
N ILE A 103 -14.25 -11.37 -12.95
CA ILE A 103 -15.18 -12.45 -12.60
C ILE A 103 -16.63 -11.96 -12.56
N ILE A 104 -16.88 -10.78 -11.99
CA ILE A 104 -18.22 -10.17 -11.96
C ILE A 104 -18.72 -9.90 -13.39
N LEU A 105 -17.89 -9.34 -14.27
CA LEU A 105 -18.24 -9.09 -15.67
C LEU A 105 -18.56 -10.39 -16.43
N VAL A 106 -17.78 -11.46 -16.21
CA VAL A 106 -18.06 -12.76 -16.84
C VAL A 106 -19.37 -13.36 -16.34
N LEU A 107 -19.70 -13.23 -15.04
CA LEU A 107 -20.98 -13.69 -14.49
C LEU A 107 -22.17 -12.92 -15.09
N ILE A 108 -22.04 -11.62 -15.33
CA ILE A 108 -23.08 -10.79 -15.97
C ILE A 108 -23.28 -11.15 -17.45
N LEU A 109 -22.25 -11.67 -18.13
CA LEU A 109 -22.34 -12.08 -19.54
C LEU A 109 -22.89 -13.50 -19.75
N ILE A 110 -22.90 -14.33 -18.70
CA ILE A 110 -23.33 -15.73 -18.74
C ILE A 110 -24.76 -15.91 -18.18
N LEU A 111 -25.22 -15.00 -17.32
CA LEU A 111 -26.54 -15.00 -16.68
C LEU A 111 -27.61 -14.28 -17.52
#